data_AF-A0A9W8B025-F1
#
_entry.id   AF-A0A9W8B025-F1
#
_cell.length_a   1.000
_cell.length_b   1.000
_cell.length_c   1.000
_cell.angle_alpha   90.00
_cell.angle_beta   90.00
_cell.angle_gamma   90.00
#
_symmetry.space_group_name_H-M   'P 1'
#
loop_
_entity.id
_entity.type
_entity.pdbx_description
1 polymer ?
#
loop_
_entity_poly.entity_id
_entity_poly.type
_entity_poly.pdbx_seq_one_letter_code
_entity_poly.pdbx_strand_id
1 'polypeptide(L)'
;MYGFGDAPDPNPETVNLMEDILIDYITDMCFQASRVAQRRGKVTVRDFKFALRLDDKKLARVEELLKMSEVIKESRRLFYDEEEEAPPGDAASYYDYRENFGLHFWMEKAPNNPDVVPLQESCDPSRFQNVPPALRREAGLLEWLQQYWVADDLIPTEDLWTRAWNRHGTCVSEYHPRCQMKNGLSGGSGAGDGPIQYFQDMRTMFQFHNLMNTLRANNILPVDPFGNPEGHVGKTSYPLEVIEDTITKHIGAKPQVICDPQFNSQLTEIRVYHIFDHQESSAEDVVRRAINSPIKSNCQTMVKFLDKYMDDEWYA
;
A
#
# COMPACT_ATOMS: atom_id res chain seq x y z
N MET A 1 11.45 12.10 17.58
CA MET A 1 10.02 12.48 17.42
C MET A 1 9.92 12.97 15.99
N TYR A 2 8.92 12.54 15.21
CA TYR A 2 8.78 12.99 13.82
C TYR A 2 7.49 13.81 13.66
N GLY A 3 7.61 15.11 13.40
CA GLY A 3 6.57 16.14 13.34
C GLY A 3 7.09 17.53 13.74
N PHE A 4 7.10 18.51 12.81
CA PHE A 4 7.36 19.96 12.97
C PHE A 4 8.36 20.45 14.07
N GLY A 5 9.32 19.63 14.54
CA GLY A 5 10.25 20.03 15.62
C GLY A 5 11.24 18.94 16.08
N ASP A 6 11.78 18.15 15.17
CA ASP A 6 12.29 16.80 15.47
C ASP A 6 13.71 16.70 16.02
N ALA A 7 13.87 15.84 17.03
CA ALA A 7 15.13 15.23 17.45
C ALA A 7 15.11 13.72 17.09
N PRO A 8 16.20 13.16 16.54
CA PRO A 8 16.26 11.76 16.09
C PRO A 8 16.11 10.75 17.22
N ASP A 9 16.48 11.12 18.45
CA ASP A 9 16.29 10.32 19.66
C ASP A 9 15.57 11.18 20.72
N PRO A 10 14.23 11.24 20.71
CA PRO A 10 13.47 12.02 21.68
C PRO A 10 13.49 11.32 23.05
N ASN A 11 13.43 12.11 24.13
CA ASN A 11 13.29 11.53 25.46
C ASN A 11 12.00 10.67 25.53
N PRO A 12 12.07 9.39 25.94
CA PRO A 12 10.92 8.50 26.02
C PRO A 12 9.80 9.01 26.92
N GLU A 13 10.12 9.76 27.99
CA GLU A 13 9.11 10.36 28.86
C GLU A 13 8.27 11.40 28.13
N THR A 14 8.89 12.17 27.22
CA THR A 14 8.16 13.14 26.39
C THR A 14 7.28 12.46 25.36
N VAL A 15 7.72 11.33 24.80
CA VAL A 15 6.91 10.54 23.85
C VAL A 15 5.67 9.99 24.55
N ASN A 16 5.84 9.36 25.71
CA ASN A 16 4.72 8.81 26.49
C ASN A 16 3.73 9.91 26.90
N LEU A 17 4.22 11.06 27.35
CA LEU A 17 3.35 12.18 27.71
C LEU A 17 2.54 12.69 26.50
N MET A 18 3.16 12.78 25.32
CA MET A 18 2.46 13.20 24.10
C MET A 18 1.39 12.19 23.67
N GLU A 19 1.68 10.90 23.83
CA GLU A 19 0.73 9.82 23.59
C GLU A 19 -0.46 9.91 24.56
N ASP A 20 -0.21 10.08 25.86
CA ASP A 20 -1.25 10.22 26.88
C ASP A 20 -2.16 11.43 26.57
N ILE A 21 -1.58 12.59 26.26
CA ILE A 21 -2.34 13.80 25.89
C ILE A 21 -3.20 13.56 24.64
N LEU A 22 -2.67 12.83 23.65
CA LEU A 22 -3.39 12.53 22.42
C LEU A 22 -4.54 11.56 22.66
N ILE A 23 -4.32 10.50 23.44
CA ILE A 23 -5.35 9.52 23.81
C ILE A 23 -6.47 10.20 24.57
N ASP A 24 -6.15 11.03 25.56
CA ASP A 24 -7.13 11.79 26.35
C ASP A 24 -7.96 12.71 25.45
N TYR A 25 -7.30 13.43 24.54
CA TYR A 25 -7.98 14.32 23.61
C TYR A 25 -8.95 13.57 22.68
N ILE A 26 -8.52 12.47 22.07
CA ILE A 26 -9.36 11.67 21.17
C ILE A 26 -10.55 11.09 21.95
N THR A 27 -10.28 10.57 23.14
CA THR A 27 -11.29 9.96 24.02
C THR A 27 -12.36 10.98 24.41
N ASP A 28 -11.97 12.18 24.86
CA ASP A 28 -12.92 13.24 25.20
C ASP A 28 -13.73 13.69 23.98
N MET A 29 -13.09 13.85 22.82
CA MET A 29 -13.79 14.18 21.58
C MET A 29 -14.85 13.13 21.18
N CYS A 30 -14.53 11.84 21.31
CA CYS A 30 -15.46 10.74 21.07
C CYS A 30 -16.63 10.76 22.05
N PHE A 31 -16.36 11.02 23.34
CA PHE A 31 -17.43 11.16 24.34
C PHE A 31 -18.33 12.37 24.07
N GLN A 32 -17.76 13.51 23.68
CA GLN A 32 -18.52 14.70 23.30
C GLN A 32 -19.43 14.42 22.09
N ALA A 33 -18.90 13.81 21.03
CA ALA A 33 -19.67 13.41 19.86
C ALA A 33 -20.77 12.38 20.21
N SER A 34 -20.45 11.40 21.06
CA SER A 34 -21.41 10.40 21.57
C SER A 34 -22.57 11.04 22.34
N ARG A 35 -22.30 12.04 23.20
CA ARG A 35 -23.33 12.80 23.91
C ARG A 35 -24.26 13.55 22.97
N VAL A 36 -23.74 14.10 21.87
CA VAL A 36 -24.55 14.75 20.83
C VAL A 36 -25.41 13.72 20.10
N ALA A 37 -24.83 12.55 19.80
CA ALA A 37 -25.51 11.45 19.12
C ALA A 37 -26.48 10.66 20.02
N GLN A 38 -26.51 10.91 21.33
CA GLN A 38 -27.22 10.09 22.33
C GLN A 38 -28.69 9.81 21.98
N ARG A 39 -29.40 10.78 21.37
CA ARG A 39 -30.80 10.61 20.96
C ARG A 39 -30.98 9.73 19.73
N ARG A 40 -29.95 9.64 18.88
CA ARG A 40 -29.94 8.88 17.63
C ARG A 40 -29.34 7.49 17.79
N GLY A 41 -28.58 7.25 18.85
CA GLY A 41 -27.91 5.96 19.10
C GLY A 41 -26.73 5.64 18.17
N LYS A 42 -26.48 6.47 17.14
CA LYS A 42 -25.36 6.30 16.19
C LYS A 42 -24.61 7.62 16.01
N VAL A 43 -23.30 7.57 16.25
CA VAL A 43 -22.36 8.69 16.04
C VAL A 43 -22.08 8.86 14.55
N THR A 44 -22.04 10.10 14.09
CA THR A 44 -21.75 10.49 12.70
C THR A 44 -20.82 11.71 12.67
N VAL A 45 -20.27 12.01 11.50
CA VAL A 45 -19.44 13.20 11.25
C VAL A 45 -20.09 14.51 11.74
N ARG A 46 -21.43 14.62 11.64
CA ARG A 46 -22.17 15.81 12.10
C ARG A 46 -22.02 16.04 13.60
N ASP A 47 -21.90 14.97 14.38
CA ASP A 47 -21.81 15.02 15.84
C ASP A 47 -20.40 15.52 16.25
N PHE A 48 -19.36 15.12 15.51
CA PHE A 48 -18.01 15.67 15.65
C PHE A 48 -17.93 17.15 15.23
N LYS A 49 -18.55 17.53 14.11
CA LYS A 49 -18.64 18.95 13.71
C LYS A 49 -19.34 19.79 14.78
N PHE A 50 -20.38 19.26 15.40
CA PHE A 50 -21.08 19.94 16.49
C PHE A 50 -20.22 20.04 17.76
N ALA A 51 -19.47 19.00 18.11
CA ALA A 51 -18.53 19.03 19.23
C ALA A 51 -17.44 20.10 19.00
N LEU A 52 -16.93 20.20 17.76
CA LEU A 52 -15.89 21.16 17.35
C LEU A 52 -16.41 22.57 17.04
N ARG A 53 -17.71 22.87 17.22
CA ARG A 53 -18.32 24.15 16.80
C ARG A 53 -17.73 25.42 17.43
N LEU A 54 -16.93 25.26 18.49
CA LEU A 54 -16.28 26.37 19.20
C LEU A 54 -14.78 26.50 18.84
N ASP A 55 -14.24 25.58 18.02
CA ASP A 55 -12.87 25.61 17.55
C ASP A 55 -12.86 25.75 16.02
N ASP A 56 -12.91 27.01 15.57
CA ASP A 56 -13.04 27.34 14.14
C ASP A 56 -11.92 26.74 13.30
N LYS A 57 -10.70 26.61 13.85
CA LYS A 57 -9.56 26.04 13.12
C LYS A 57 -9.74 24.54 12.88
N LYS A 58 -10.10 23.80 13.93
CA LYS A 58 -10.33 22.36 13.81
C LYS A 58 -11.57 22.06 12.98
N LEU A 59 -12.64 22.85 13.15
CA LEU A 59 -13.84 22.71 12.34
C LEU A 59 -13.55 22.95 10.85
N ALA A 60 -12.83 24.03 10.52
CA ALA A 60 -12.43 24.31 9.13
C ALA A 60 -11.58 23.18 8.54
N ARG A 61 -10.64 22.62 9.34
CA ARG A 61 -9.83 21.48 8.89
C ARG A 61 -10.68 20.24 8.63
N VAL A 62 -11.65 19.94 9.48
CA VAL A 62 -12.59 18.82 9.26
C VAL A 62 -13.40 19.05 7.98
N GLU A 63 -13.89 20.26 7.74
CA GLU A 63 -14.63 20.58 6.52
C GLU A 63 -13.79 20.47 5.25
N GLU A 64 -12.53 20.91 5.30
CA GLU A 64 -11.56 20.76 4.22
C GLU A 64 -11.32 19.28 3.89
N LEU A 65 -11.08 18.44 4.91
CA LEU A 65 -10.85 17.01 4.74
C LEU A 65 -12.08 16.30 4.16
N LEU A 66 -13.28 16.63 4.64
CA LEU A 66 -14.52 16.09 4.11
C LEU A 66 -14.73 16.48 2.64
N LYS A 67 -14.49 17.75 2.31
CA LYS A 67 -14.57 18.22 0.91
C LYS A 67 -13.57 17.49 0.02
N MET A 68 -12.33 17.28 0.50
CA MET A 68 -11.32 16.54 -0.26
C MET A 68 -11.73 15.07 -0.47
N SER A 69 -12.34 14.43 0.54
CA SER A 69 -12.88 13.08 0.40
C SER A 69 -14.02 13.00 -0.63
N GLU A 70 -14.87 14.02 -0.70
CA GLU A 70 -15.94 14.12 -1.69
C GLU A 70 -15.40 14.33 -3.10
N VAL A 71 -14.40 15.20 -3.26
CA VAL A 71 -13.69 15.38 -4.54
C VAL A 71 -13.04 14.07 -4.99
N ILE A 72 -12.43 13.29 -4.09
CA ILE A 72 -11.87 11.97 -4.43
C ILE A 72 -12.99 11.02 -4.89
N LYS A 73 -14.13 11.00 -4.19
CA LYS A 73 -15.29 10.16 -4.53
C LYS A 73 -15.92 10.55 -5.86
N GLU A 74 -16.06 11.85 -6.12
CA GLU A 74 -16.60 12.38 -7.37
C GLU A 74 -15.61 12.19 -8.53
N SER A 75 -14.32 12.38 -8.30
CA SER A 75 -13.28 12.05 -9.29
C SER A 75 -13.41 10.59 -9.68
N ARG A 76 -13.51 9.67 -8.71
CA ARG A 76 -13.75 8.24 -8.98
C ARG A 76 -15.02 8.01 -9.82
N ARG A 77 -16.09 8.79 -9.59
CA ARG A 77 -17.36 8.67 -10.33
C ARG A 77 -17.29 9.20 -11.75
N LEU A 78 -16.56 10.31 -11.98
CA LEU A 78 -16.35 10.89 -13.31
C LEU A 78 -15.54 9.99 -14.25
N PHE A 79 -14.96 8.89 -13.74
CA PHE A 79 -14.30 7.85 -14.53
C PHE A 79 -15.18 6.62 -14.81
N TYR A 80 -16.44 6.60 -14.35
CA TYR A 80 -17.44 5.58 -14.69
C TYR A 80 -18.69 6.27 -15.28
N ASP A 81 -18.79 6.30 -16.60
CA ASP A 81 -20.02 6.69 -17.28
C ASP A 81 -21.05 5.56 -17.17
N GLU A 82 -22.24 5.86 -16.66
CA GLU A 82 -23.37 4.93 -16.49
C GLU A 82 -24.11 4.59 -17.81
N GLU A 83 -23.54 4.82 -19.00
CA GLU A 83 -24.23 4.60 -20.29
C GLU A 83 -23.35 4.01 -21.42
N GLU A 84 -22.48 3.03 -21.13
CA GLU A 84 -21.89 2.19 -22.19
C GLU A 84 -22.25 0.72 -21.95
N GLU A 85 -23.19 0.19 -22.75
CA GLU A 85 -23.41 -1.26 -22.86
C GLU A 85 -22.07 -1.93 -23.18
N ALA A 86 -21.66 -2.83 -22.28
CA ALA A 86 -20.40 -3.53 -22.37
C ALA A 86 -20.16 -4.09 -23.79
N PRO A 87 -18.98 -3.87 -24.39
CA PRO A 87 -18.69 -4.46 -25.69
C PRO A 87 -18.75 -5.98 -25.58
N PRO A 88 -19.40 -6.69 -26.52
CA PRO A 88 -19.47 -8.13 -26.50
C PRO A 88 -18.10 -8.67 -26.96
N GLY A 89 -17.20 -8.88 -26.00
CA GLY A 89 -15.87 -9.40 -26.25
C GLY A 89 -15.16 -9.72 -24.94
N ASP A 90 -15.14 -11.01 -24.61
CA ASP A 90 -14.35 -11.68 -23.59
C ASP A 90 -14.49 -11.15 -22.14
N ALA A 91 -15.33 -11.85 -21.37
CA ALA A 91 -15.66 -11.62 -19.96
C ALA A 91 -14.49 -11.83 -18.96
N ALA A 92 -13.30 -11.28 -19.22
CA ALA A 92 -12.08 -11.53 -18.45
C ALA A 92 -11.29 -10.26 -18.04
N SER A 93 -11.78 -9.02 -18.24
CA SER A 93 -10.99 -7.82 -17.89
C SER A 93 -11.68 -6.74 -17.07
N TYR A 94 -12.78 -7.04 -16.37
CA TYR A 94 -13.22 -6.19 -15.26
C TYR A 94 -12.34 -6.48 -14.03
N TYR A 95 -11.18 -5.83 -13.94
CA TYR A 95 -10.25 -6.00 -12.82
C TYR A 95 -10.72 -5.19 -11.60
N ASP A 96 -11.42 -5.87 -10.68
CA ASP A 96 -11.83 -5.31 -9.39
C ASP A 96 -10.63 -5.25 -8.41
N TYR A 97 -10.41 -4.09 -7.79
CA TYR A 97 -9.40 -3.88 -6.73
C TYR A 97 -9.70 -4.73 -5.49
N ARG A 98 -10.96 -5.17 -5.32
CA ARG A 98 -11.40 -6.03 -4.23
C ARG A 98 -10.81 -7.43 -4.32
N GLU A 99 -10.64 -7.91 -5.55
CA GLU A 99 -10.16 -9.26 -5.79
C GLU A 99 -8.64 -9.39 -5.82
N ASN A 100 -7.88 -8.29 -5.80
CA ASN A 100 -6.43 -8.29 -5.99
C ASN A 100 -5.67 -7.80 -4.75
N PHE A 101 -4.41 -8.22 -4.58
CA PHE A 101 -3.53 -7.60 -3.57
C PHE A 101 -3.28 -6.12 -3.90
N GLY A 102 -3.19 -5.30 -2.87
CA GLY A 102 -2.59 -3.97 -2.99
C GLY A 102 -1.07 -4.10 -3.07
N LEU A 103 -0.43 -3.16 -3.75
CA LEU A 103 1.00 -2.99 -3.72
C LEU A 103 1.38 -2.35 -2.38
N HIS A 104 2.24 -3.04 -1.66
CA HIS A 104 3.00 -2.50 -0.56
C HIS A 104 4.43 -2.95 -0.82
N PHE A 105 5.30 -2.11 -1.42
CA PHE A 105 6.69 -2.58 -1.62
C PHE A 105 7.78 -1.53 -1.83
N TRP A 106 9.00 -2.05 -1.66
CA TRP A 106 10.27 -1.42 -1.30
C TRP A 106 11.35 -1.93 -2.28
N MET A 107 12.09 -1.02 -2.95
CA MET A 107 13.36 -1.39 -3.60
C MET A 107 14.47 -0.96 -2.65
N GLU A 108 15.34 -1.89 -2.32
CA GLU A 108 16.32 -1.72 -1.25
C GLU A 108 17.70 -2.10 -1.67
N LYS A 109 18.66 -1.30 -1.24
CA LYS A 109 20.04 -1.72 -1.25
C LYS A 109 20.30 -2.53 0.02
N ALA A 110 20.24 -3.85 -0.10
CA ALA A 110 20.80 -4.72 0.94
C ALA A 110 22.32 -4.47 1.02
N PRO A 111 22.94 -4.44 2.21
CA PRO A 111 24.39 -4.52 2.30
C PRO A 111 24.87 -5.78 1.59
N ASN A 112 26.15 -5.84 1.22
CA ASN A 112 26.79 -7.01 0.57
C ASN A 112 26.67 -8.32 1.39
N ASN A 113 26.03 -8.29 2.55
CA ASN A 113 25.62 -9.43 3.33
C ASN A 113 24.08 -9.55 3.30
N PRO A 114 23.51 -10.55 2.60
CA PRO A 114 22.06 -10.76 2.52
C PRO A 114 21.40 -11.11 3.87
N ASP A 115 22.21 -11.43 4.90
CA ASP A 115 21.74 -11.81 6.23
C ASP A 115 21.74 -10.65 7.24
N VAL A 116 22.17 -9.43 6.86
CA VAL A 116 22.27 -8.28 7.78
C VAL A 116 21.34 -7.14 7.36
N VAL A 117 20.32 -6.93 8.19
CA VAL A 117 19.49 -5.72 8.25
C VAL A 117 20.13 -4.82 9.33
N PRO A 118 20.56 -3.59 9.02
CA PRO A 118 19.61 -2.56 8.69
C PRO A 118 19.67 -2.15 7.23
N LEU A 119 18.48 -2.18 6.66
CA LEU A 119 18.15 -1.67 5.36
C LEU A 119 18.44 -0.16 5.30
N GLN A 120 19.09 0.29 4.23
CA GLN A 120 19.41 1.70 4.07
C GLN A 120 18.17 2.45 3.58
N GLU A 121 17.83 3.55 4.25
CA GLU A 121 16.70 4.40 3.93
C GLU A 121 17.17 5.84 3.74
N SER A 122 16.39 6.62 2.99
CA SER A 122 16.62 8.06 2.81
C SER A 122 18.06 8.37 2.34
N CYS A 123 18.56 7.55 1.42
CA CYS A 123 19.99 7.49 1.08
C CYS A 123 20.53 8.75 0.40
N ASP A 124 19.67 9.56 -0.21
CA ASP A 124 20.06 10.78 -0.91
C ASP A 124 19.00 11.90 -0.76
N PRO A 125 19.10 12.71 0.32
CA PRO A 125 18.19 13.84 0.55
C PRO A 125 18.20 14.89 -0.57
N SER A 126 19.27 14.97 -1.36
CA SER A 126 19.34 15.92 -2.48
C SER A 126 18.38 15.57 -3.63
N ARG A 127 17.89 14.31 -3.65
CA ARG A 127 16.91 13.80 -4.61
C ARG A 127 15.49 13.74 -4.05
N PHE A 128 15.22 14.32 -2.87
CA PHE A 128 13.86 14.35 -2.33
C PHE A 128 12.96 15.24 -3.19
N GLN A 129 11.77 14.73 -3.50
CA GLN A 129 10.83 15.39 -4.41
C GLN A 129 9.39 15.21 -3.94
N ASN A 130 8.55 16.18 -4.29
CA ASN A 130 7.10 16.02 -4.26
C ASN A 130 6.68 15.25 -5.53
N VAL A 131 6.23 14.01 -5.36
CA VAL A 131 6.01 13.06 -6.46
C VAL A 131 4.73 13.32 -7.28
N PRO A 132 3.55 13.63 -6.68
CA PRO A 132 2.30 13.80 -7.42
C PRO A 132 2.35 14.70 -8.67
N PRO A 133 3.00 15.87 -8.68
CA PRO A 133 3.12 16.68 -9.89
C PRO A 133 3.85 15.98 -11.05
N ALA A 134 4.77 15.07 -10.76
CA ALA A 134 5.42 14.24 -11.77
C ALA A 134 4.47 13.19 -12.32
N LEU A 135 3.77 12.46 -11.43
CA LEU A 135 2.81 11.43 -11.83
C LEU A 135 1.64 11.96 -12.65
N ARG A 136 1.19 13.20 -12.42
CA ARG A 136 0.14 13.84 -13.25
C ARG A 136 0.52 13.99 -14.72
N ARG A 137 1.80 13.96 -15.07
CA ARG A 137 2.26 13.95 -16.48
C ARG A 137 2.15 12.57 -17.13
N GLU A 138 2.02 11.52 -16.32
CA GLU A 138 1.98 10.11 -16.72
C GLU A 138 0.61 9.51 -16.34
N ALA A 139 -0.45 9.94 -17.06
CA ALA A 139 -1.84 9.65 -16.70
C ALA A 139 -2.12 8.16 -16.41
N GLY A 140 -1.66 7.25 -17.27
CA GLY A 140 -1.87 5.81 -17.08
C GLY A 140 -1.04 5.19 -15.95
N LEU A 141 0.05 5.82 -15.53
CA LEU A 141 0.79 5.39 -14.33
C LEU A 141 0.08 5.86 -13.07
N LEU A 142 -0.40 7.11 -13.06
CA LEU A 142 -1.14 7.67 -11.94
C LEU A 142 -2.43 6.89 -11.66
N GLU A 143 -3.21 6.59 -12.71
CA GLU A 143 -4.44 5.80 -12.59
C GLU A 143 -4.16 4.42 -11.98
N TRP A 144 -3.11 3.75 -12.46
CA TRP A 144 -2.69 2.47 -11.91
C TRP A 144 -2.29 2.56 -10.43
N LEU A 145 -1.53 3.59 -10.02
CA LEU A 145 -1.15 3.80 -8.62
C LEU A 145 -2.36 4.08 -7.74
N GLN A 146 -3.33 4.85 -8.23
CA GLN A 146 -4.58 5.15 -7.52
C GLN A 146 -5.46 3.91 -7.31
N GLN A 147 -5.27 2.87 -8.13
CA GLN A 147 -5.99 1.61 -8.01
C GLN A 147 -5.26 0.59 -7.14
N TYR A 148 -3.94 0.44 -7.35
CA TYR A 148 -3.17 -0.66 -6.78
C TYR A 148 -2.25 -0.26 -5.63
N TRP A 149 -1.90 1.01 -5.47
CA TRP A 149 -1.01 1.47 -4.39
C TRP A 149 -1.66 2.57 -3.56
N VAL A 150 -2.74 2.19 -2.88
CA VAL A 150 -3.57 3.05 -2.03
C VAL A 150 -3.11 2.94 -0.57
N ALA A 151 -3.27 4.03 0.19
CA ALA A 151 -2.97 4.03 1.61
C ALA A 151 -4.18 3.52 2.42
N ASP A 152 -3.92 2.73 3.46
CA ASP A 152 -4.91 2.20 4.40
C ASP A 152 -5.35 3.27 5.44
N ASP A 153 -5.78 4.44 4.97
CA ASP A 153 -6.51 5.48 5.75
C ASP A 153 -5.74 6.37 6.74
N LEU A 154 -4.49 6.06 7.11
CA LEU A 154 -3.72 6.91 8.04
C LEU A 154 -3.07 8.13 7.39
N ILE A 155 -3.01 8.17 6.06
CA ILE A 155 -2.28 9.17 5.28
C ILE A 155 -2.96 9.39 3.92
N PRO A 156 -2.91 10.62 3.37
CA PRO A 156 -3.26 10.82 1.96
C PRO A 156 -2.43 9.90 1.06
N THR A 157 -3.06 9.29 0.07
CA THR A 157 -2.38 8.39 -0.89
C THR A 157 -1.23 9.09 -1.63
N GLU A 158 -1.37 10.38 -1.93
CA GLU A 158 -0.30 11.17 -2.54
C GLU A 158 0.97 11.27 -1.66
N ASP A 159 0.79 11.30 -0.34
CA ASP A 159 1.90 11.33 0.61
C ASP A 159 2.58 9.96 0.70
N LEU A 160 1.85 8.86 0.48
CA LEU A 160 2.42 7.51 0.41
C LEU A 160 3.48 7.43 -0.68
N TRP A 161 3.17 7.90 -1.90
CA TRP A 161 4.11 7.84 -3.02
C TRP A 161 5.33 8.75 -2.80
N THR A 162 5.12 9.94 -2.25
CA THR A 162 6.23 10.84 -1.89
C THR A 162 7.15 10.20 -0.84
N ARG A 163 6.59 9.56 0.19
CA ARG A 163 7.38 8.83 1.19
C ARG A 163 8.10 7.62 0.59
N ALA A 164 7.44 6.85 -0.28
CA ALA A 164 8.04 5.70 -0.94
C ALA A 164 9.28 6.12 -1.76
N TRP A 165 9.17 7.18 -2.55
CA TRP A 165 10.32 7.71 -3.30
C TRP A 165 11.44 8.21 -2.37
N ASN A 166 11.13 9.12 -1.45
CA ASN A 166 12.15 9.76 -0.63
C ASN A 166 12.87 8.75 0.28
N ARG A 167 12.12 7.83 0.90
CA ARG A 167 12.68 6.82 1.82
C ARG A 167 13.40 5.69 1.09
N HIS A 168 12.96 5.31 -0.11
CA HIS A 168 13.40 4.05 -0.74
C HIS A 168 13.92 4.24 -2.17
N GLY A 169 13.19 4.96 -3.01
CA GLY A 169 13.63 5.24 -4.39
C GLY A 169 14.99 5.94 -4.47
N THR A 170 15.31 6.78 -3.48
CA THR A 170 16.64 7.44 -3.37
C THR A 170 17.79 6.50 -3.01
N CYS A 171 17.52 5.25 -2.65
CA CYS A 171 18.53 4.24 -2.34
C CYS A 171 18.94 3.40 -3.56
N VAL A 172 18.16 3.47 -4.64
CA VAL A 172 18.44 2.78 -5.89
C VAL A 172 19.29 3.68 -6.78
N SER A 173 20.47 3.19 -7.17
CA SER A 173 21.48 3.95 -7.93
C SER A 173 21.07 4.22 -9.38
N GLU A 174 20.24 3.36 -9.94
CA GLU A 174 19.76 3.37 -11.31
C GLU A 174 18.86 4.57 -11.59
N TYR A 175 18.11 5.02 -10.57
CA TYR A 175 17.29 6.23 -10.64
C TYR A 175 18.07 7.51 -10.37
N HIS A 176 19.39 7.42 -10.19
CA HIS A 176 20.22 8.62 -10.08
C HIS A 176 20.28 9.32 -11.45
N PRO A 177 20.14 10.66 -11.53
CA PRO A 177 20.09 11.38 -12.81
C PRO A 177 21.29 11.11 -13.74
N ARG A 178 22.48 10.90 -13.17
CA ARG A 178 23.69 10.52 -13.93
C ARG A 178 23.59 9.17 -14.64
N CYS A 179 22.80 8.24 -14.12
CA CYS A 179 22.57 6.91 -14.70
C CYS A 179 21.50 6.97 -15.79
N GLN A 180 20.43 7.73 -15.54
CA GLN A 180 19.32 7.92 -16.50
C GLN A 180 19.77 8.56 -17.83
N MET A 181 20.79 9.44 -17.79
CA MET A 181 21.37 10.03 -19.01
C MET A 181 22.09 9.03 -19.93
N LYS A 182 22.54 7.87 -19.41
CA LYS A 182 23.32 6.90 -20.18
C LYS A 182 22.48 5.87 -20.93
N ASN A 183 21.26 5.57 -20.46
CA ASN A 183 20.45 4.46 -20.97
C ASN A 183 19.51 4.83 -22.13
N GLY A 184 19.66 6.01 -22.74
CA GLY A 184 18.82 6.40 -23.89
C GLY A 184 17.32 6.52 -23.61
N LEU A 185 16.88 6.41 -22.34
CA LEU A 185 15.51 6.62 -21.86
C LEU A 185 15.11 8.11 -21.88
N SER A 186 15.64 8.87 -22.84
CA SER A 186 15.20 10.21 -23.21
C SER A 186 13.95 10.13 -24.12
N GLY A 187 12.96 9.34 -23.70
CA GLY A 187 11.64 9.22 -24.34
C GLY A 187 10.54 10.00 -23.63
N GLY A 188 10.83 10.56 -22.44
CA GLY A 188 9.96 11.46 -21.70
C GLY A 188 10.81 12.36 -20.80
N SER A 189 10.68 13.67 -21.00
CA SER A 189 10.86 14.74 -19.99
C SER A 189 12.12 14.82 -19.10
N GLY A 190 13.31 14.49 -19.60
CA GLY A 190 14.56 15.12 -19.15
C GLY A 190 15.13 14.65 -17.80
N ALA A 191 16.34 15.12 -17.51
CA ALA A 191 17.08 14.78 -16.31
C ALA A 191 16.27 15.15 -15.04
N GLY A 192 15.67 14.17 -14.37
CA GLY A 192 14.80 14.42 -13.22
C GLY A 192 13.70 13.38 -12.98
N ASP A 193 13.41 12.50 -13.94
CA ASP A 193 12.30 11.53 -13.86
C ASP A 193 12.61 10.24 -13.07
N GLY A 194 13.53 10.30 -12.11
CA GLY A 194 13.83 9.22 -11.16
C GLY A 194 12.58 8.59 -10.52
N PRO A 195 11.65 9.40 -9.96
CA PRO A 195 10.42 8.88 -9.40
C PRO A 195 9.55 8.14 -10.42
N ILE A 196 9.43 8.65 -11.65
CA ILE A 196 8.59 8.02 -12.68
C ILE A 196 9.10 6.61 -13.00
N GLN A 197 10.41 6.47 -13.24
CA GLN A 197 10.99 5.16 -13.51
C GLN A 197 10.80 4.20 -12.31
N TYR A 198 10.99 4.69 -11.09
CA TYR A 198 10.74 3.90 -9.87
C TYR A 198 9.32 3.32 -9.84
N PHE A 199 8.30 4.14 -10.08
CA PHE A 199 6.91 3.65 -10.09
C PHE A 199 6.58 2.76 -11.29
N GLN A 200 7.18 3.01 -12.46
CA GLN A 200 7.03 2.13 -13.63
C GLN A 200 7.64 0.74 -13.39
N ASP A 201 8.81 0.67 -12.77
CA ASP A 201 9.46 -0.59 -12.43
C ASP A 201 8.65 -1.34 -11.38
N MET A 202 8.08 -0.65 -10.39
CA MET A 202 7.17 -1.24 -9.40
C MET A 202 5.92 -1.83 -10.04
N ARG A 203 5.28 -1.11 -10.96
CA ARG A 203 4.15 -1.63 -11.73
C ARG A 203 4.54 -2.88 -12.51
N THR A 204 5.69 -2.85 -13.15
CA THR A 204 6.21 -3.98 -13.93
C THR A 204 6.46 -5.21 -13.05
N MET A 205 7.04 -5.03 -11.85
CA MET A 205 7.23 -6.09 -10.86
C MET A 205 5.89 -6.69 -10.41
N PHE A 206 4.93 -5.84 -10.05
CA PHE A 206 3.62 -6.25 -9.58
C PHE A 206 2.88 -7.09 -10.63
N GLN A 207 2.84 -6.59 -11.87
CA GLN A 207 2.21 -7.26 -13.00
C GLN A 207 2.93 -8.57 -13.37
N PHE A 208 4.26 -8.60 -13.27
CA PHE A 208 5.06 -9.79 -13.56
C PHE A 208 4.73 -10.95 -12.62
N HIS A 209 4.58 -10.69 -11.31
CA HIS A 209 4.30 -11.75 -10.34
C HIS A 209 2.85 -12.19 -10.30
N ASN A 210 1.92 -11.26 -10.53
CA ASN A 210 0.48 -11.53 -10.60
C ASN A 210 -0.01 -12.54 -9.54
N LEU A 211 0.39 -12.32 -8.28
CA LEU A 211 0.27 -13.30 -7.22
C LEU A 211 -1.16 -13.79 -7.04
N MET A 212 -2.11 -12.87 -7.17
CA MET A 212 -3.52 -13.20 -7.01
C MET A 212 -4.01 -14.20 -8.07
N ASN A 213 -3.67 -13.99 -9.34
CA ASN A 213 -4.05 -14.93 -10.40
C ASN A 213 -3.38 -16.29 -10.18
N THR A 214 -2.13 -16.31 -9.70
CA THR A 214 -1.42 -17.54 -9.35
C THR A 214 -2.14 -18.31 -8.24
N LEU A 215 -2.60 -17.63 -7.19
CA LEU A 215 -3.36 -18.25 -6.10
C LEU A 215 -4.75 -18.73 -6.58
N ARG A 216 -5.47 -17.91 -7.36
CA ARG A 216 -6.77 -18.25 -7.96
C ARG A 216 -6.68 -19.51 -8.83
N ALA A 217 -5.67 -19.59 -9.70
CA ALA A 217 -5.43 -20.75 -10.56
C ALA A 217 -5.18 -22.06 -9.77
N ASN A 218 -4.78 -21.94 -8.49
CA ASN A 218 -4.55 -23.07 -7.59
C ASN A 218 -5.66 -23.23 -6.54
N ASN A 219 -6.84 -22.61 -6.75
CA ASN A 219 -7.99 -22.66 -5.85
C ASN A 219 -7.70 -22.13 -4.42
N ILE A 220 -6.78 -21.18 -4.32
CA ILE A 220 -6.52 -20.39 -3.12
C ILE A 220 -7.16 -19.03 -3.35
N LEU A 221 -8.30 -18.82 -2.70
CA LEU A 221 -9.16 -17.66 -2.87
C LEU A 221 -9.49 -17.06 -1.51
N PRO A 222 -9.90 -15.79 -1.45
CA PRO A 222 -10.38 -15.21 -0.21
C PRO A 222 -11.58 -16.02 0.30
N VAL A 223 -11.58 -16.30 1.60
CA VAL A 223 -12.65 -17.04 2.27
C VAL A 223 -13.64 -16.06 2.90
N ASP A 224 -14.91 -16.41 2.77
CA ASP A 224 -15.99 -15.80 3.53
C ASP A 224 -16.41 -16.76 4.66
N PRO A 225 -15.99 -16.52 5.92
CA PRO A 225 -16.32 -17.38 7.05
C PRO A 225 -17.81 -17.31 7.47
N PHE A 226 -18.62 -16.40 6.92
CA PHE A 226 -20.04 -16.23 7.27
C PHE A 226 -21.00 -16.72 6.18
N GLY A 227 -20.47 -17.15 5.04
CA GLY A 227 -21.22 -17.94 4.06
C GLY A 227 -22.28 -17.16 3.29
N ASN A 228 -21.93 -16.02 2.69
CA ASN A 228 -22.75 -15.50 1.60
C ASN A 228 -22.90 -16.57 0.52
N PRO A 229 -24.10 -16.73 -0.08
CA PRO A 229 -24.37 -17.75 -1.10
C PRO A 229 -23.55 -17.58 -2.40
N GLU A 230 -22.82 -16.47 -2.54
CA GLU A 230 -21.90 -16.16 -3.65
C GLU A 230 -20.41 -16.39 -3.31
N GLY A 231 -20.08 -16.61 -2.03
CA GLY A 231 -18.72 -16.90 -1.56
C GLY A 231 -18.40 -18.39 -1.63
N HIS A 232 -17.17 -18.75 -2.04
CA HIS A 232 -16.77 -20.14 -2.24
C HIS A 232 -17.03 -21.03 -1.01
N VAL A 233 -17.99 -21.94 -1.18
CA VAL A 233 -18.54 -22.80 -0.13
C VAL A 233 -17.46 -23.75 0.43
N GLY A 234 -17.14 -23.63 1.72
CA GLY A 234 -16.61 -24.73 2.54
C GLY A 234 -15.13 -24.70 2.96
N LYS A 235 -14.35 -23.65 2.64
CA LYS A 235 -12.98 -23.49 3.15
C LYS A 235 -12.87 -22.26 4.06
N THR A 236 -12.27 -22.42 5.24
CA THR A 236 -12.08 -21.35 6.24
C THR A 236 -10.63 -20.88 6.37
N SER A 237 -9.68 -21.65 5.81
CA SER A 237 -8.24 -21.41 5.94
C SER A 237 -7.44 -22.33 5.02
N TYR A 238 -6.18 -21.97 4.76
CA TYR A 238 -5.24 -22.73 3.93
C TYR A 238 -3.98 -23.09 4.72
N PRO A 239 -3.40 -24.28 4.53
CA PRO A 239 -2.09 -24.57 5.10
C PRO A 239 -1.04 -23.58 4.58
N LEU A 240 -0.18 -23.07 5.46
CA LEU A 240 0.90 -22.13 5.09
C LEU A 240 1.77 -22.70 3.96
N GLU A 241 2.15 -23.97 4.08
CA GLU A 241 2.97 -24.67 3.09
C GLU A 241 2.33 -24.68 1.69
N VAL A 242 0.99 -24.77 1.60
CA VAL A 242 0.29 -24.75 0.32
C VAL A 242 0.40 -23.38 -0.35
N ILE A 243 0.32 -22.29 0.42
CA ILE A 243 0.51 -20.92 -0.11
C ILE A 243 1.97 -20.73 -0.54
N GLU A 244 2.92 -21.08 0.33
CA GLU A 244 4.35 -20.95 0.06
C GLU A 244 4.78 -21.76 -1.16
N ASP A 245 4.36 -23.02 -1.28
CA ASP A 245 4.69 -23.90 -2.41
C ASP A 245 4.08 -23.42 -3.73
N THR A 246 2.85 -22.92 -3.69
CA THR A 246 2.17 -22.40 -4.88
C THR A 246 2.93 -21.21 -5.45
N ILE A 247 3.33 -20.28 -4.59
CA ILE A 247 4.10 -19.10 -5.00
C ILE A 247 5.53 -19.49 -5.40
N THR A 248 6.16 -20.43 -4.66
CA THR A 248 7.50 -20.94 -4.98
C THR A 248 7.54 -21.59 -6.36
N LYS A 249 6.52 -22.35 -6.74
CA LYS A 249 6.41 -22.95 -8.08
C LYS A 249 6.26 -21.91 -9.18
N HIS A 250 5.58 -20.80 -8.91
CA HIS A 250 5.38 -19.73 -9.89
C HIS A 250 6.63 -18.86 -10.06
N ILE A 251 7.30 -18.51 -8.95
CA ILE A 251 8.39 -17.53 -8.93
C ILE A 251 9.77 -18.19 -8.97
N GLY A 252 9.87 -19.46 -8.59
CA GLY A 252 11.13 -20.19 -8.42
C GLY A 252 11.83 -19.93 -7.08
N ALA A 253 11.17 -19.23 -6.14
CA ALA A 253 11.75 -18.88 -4.85
C ALA A 253 10.68 -18.79 -3.74
N LYS A 254 11.08 -19.15 -2.52
CA LYS A 254 10.19 -19.17 -1.36
C LYS A 254 9.83 -17.74 -0.90
N PRO A 255 8.53 -17.35 -0.83
CA PRO A 255 8.13 -16.03 -0.35
C PRO A 255 8.19 -15.94 1.19
N GLN A 256 8.01 -14.73 1.72
CA GLN A 256 7.59 -14.52 3.11
C GLN A 256 6.07 -14.30 3.14
N VAL A 257 5.36 -15.10 3.93
CA VAL A 257 3.93 -14.91 4.20
C VAL A 257 3.78 -14.30 5.59
N ILE A 258 3.16 -13.13 5.65
CA ILE A 258 2.98 -12.37 6.87
C ILE A 258 1.50 -12.41 7.24
N CYS A 259 1.26 -12.77 8.50
CA CYS A 259 -0.06 -12.79 9.10
C CYS A 259 -0.13 -11.88 10.32
N ASP A 260 -1.33 -11.41 10.60
CA ASP A 260 -1.65 -10.69 11.82
C ASP A 260 -1.67 -11.65 13.02
N PRO A 261 -0.83 -11.43 14.05
CA PRO A 261 -0.80 -12.27 15.25
C PRO A 261 -2.03 -12.08 16.15
N GLN A 262 -2.70 -10.93 16.10
CA GLN A 262 -3.88 -10.59 16.89
C GLN A 262 -5.16 -11.15 16.24
N PHE A 263 -5.23 -11.23 14.92
CA PHE A 263 -6.41 -11.72 14.18
C PHE A 263 -6.29 -13.18 13.71
N ASN A 264 -5.84 -14.07 14.60
CA ASN A 264 -5.87 -15.53 14.41
C ASN A 264 -5.27 -15.99 13.06
N SER A 265 -4.05 -15.52 12.78
CA SER A 265 -3.27 -15.84 11.58
C SER A 265 -3.95 -15.43 10.27
N GLN A 266 -4.60 -14.27 10.26
CA GLN A 266 -5.11 -13.61 9.06
C GLN A 266 -3.97 -13.14 8.17
N LEU A 267 -4.00 -13.48 6.88
CA LEU A 267 -3.03 -13.03 5.89
C LEU A 267 -3.08 -11.51 5.75
N THR A 268 -1.94 -10.85 5.89
CA THR A 268 -1.81 -9.39 5.71
C THR A 268 -0.91 -9.04 4.54
N GLU A 269 0.23 -9.71 4.40
CA GLU A 269 1.22 -9.36 3.38
C GLU A 269 1.93 -10.60 2.83
N ILE A 270 2.29 -10.57 1.55
CA ILE A 270 3.17 -11.55 0.91
C ILE A 270 4.36 -10.79 0.31
N ARG A 271 5.57 -11.13 0.74
CA ARG A 271 6.81 -10.52 0.23
C ARG A 271 7.57 -11.48 -0.67
N VAL A 272 8.05 -10.94 -1.79
CA VAL A 272 8.87 -11.66 -2.76
C VAL A 272 10.18 -10.91 -2.96
N TYR A 273 11.30 -11.64 -2.95
CA TYR A 273 12.64 -11.06 -2.94
C TYR A 273 13.36 -11.29 -4.25
N HIS A 274 14.02 -10.25 -4.74
CA HIS A 274 14.79 -10.27 -5.99
C HIS A 274 16.17 -9.67 -5.78
N ILE A 275 17.15 -10.25 -6.44
CA ILE A 275 18.46 -9.63 -6.66
C ILE A 275 18.47 -9.12 -8.10
N PHE A 276 18.90 -7.87 -8.25
CA PHE A 276 19.20 -7.24 -9.53
C PHE A 276 20.71 -7.22 -9.69
N ASP A 277 21.22 -7.97 -10.66
CA ASP A 277 22.65 -8.09 -10.92
C ASP A 277 22.98 -7.42 -12.26
N HIS A 278 24.01 -6.57 -12.27
CA HIS A 278 24.54 -5.98 -13.49
C HIS A 278 25.65 -6.89 -14.02
N GLN A 279 25.32 -7.76 -14.97
CA GLN A 279 26.38 -8.51 -15.66
C GLN A 279 27.14 -7.57 -16.60
N GLU A 280 28.45 -7.45 -16.40
CA GLU A 280 29.36 -6.61 -17.21
C GLU A 280 29.44 -7.03 -18.70
N SER A 281 28.87 -8.17 -19.11
CA SER A 281 29.14 -8.79 -20.42
C SER A 281 28.15 -8.44 -21.54
N SER A 282 27.03 -7.77 -21.26
CA SER A 282 26.20 -7.20 -22.33
C SER A 282 25.44 -5.98 -21.81
N ALA A 283 25.47 -4.89 -22.56
CA ALA A 283 24.95 -3.60 -22.16
C ALA A 283 23.41 -3.50 -22.10
N GLU A 284 22.68 -4.63 -22.08
CA GLU A 284 21.23 -4.61 -22.30
C GLU A 284 20.37 -5.41 -21.30
N ASP A 285 20.90 -6.33 -20.47
CA ASP A 285 20.03 -7.13 -19.59
C ASP A 285 20.41 -7.03 -18.11
N VAL A 286 19.64 -6.24 -17.35
CA VAL A 286 19.61 -6.35 -15.88
C VAL A 286 19.05 -7.73 -15.55
N VAL A 287 19.89 -8.62 -15.03
CA VAL A 287 19.46 -9.98 -14.68
C VAL A 287 18.70 -9.91 -13.35
N ARG A 288 17.38 -9.99 -13.44
CA ARG A 288 16.48 -10.12 -12.29
C ARG A 288 16.42 -11.59 -11.87
N ARG A 289 16.79 -11.88 -10.63
CA ARG A 289 16.77 -13.24 -10.08
C ARG A 289 15.96 -13.29 -8.79
N ALA A 290 14.91 -14.11 -8.77
CA ALA A 290 14.18 -14.37 -7.54
C ALA A 290 15.07 -15.13 -6.54
N ILE A 291 14.96 -14.79 -5.26
CA ILE A 291 15.68 -15.46 -4.17
C ILE A 291 14.73 -15.88 -3.07
N ASN A 292 15.08 -16.94 -2.35
CA ASN A 292 14.34 -17.35 -1.16
C ASN A 292 14.33 -16.22 -0.15
N SER A 293 13.19 -16.03 0.50
CA SER A 293 13.06 -15.02 1.53
C SER A 293 14.14 -15.18 2.62
N PRO A 294 14.88 -14.11 2.95
CA PRO A 294 15.83 -14.13 4.05
C PRO A 294 15.12 -14.17 5.42
N ILE A 295 13.84 -13.81 5.48
CA ILE A 295 13.03 -13.78 6.69
C ILE A 295 11.92 -14.84 6.60
N LYS A 296 11.74 -15.62 7.67
CA LYS A 296 10.69 -16.64 7.71
C LYS A 296 9.30 -16.00 7.82
N SER A 297 8.31 -16.71 7.28
CA SER A 297 6.88 -16.42 7.49
C SER A 297 6.54 -16.46 8.98
N ASN A 298 5.68 -15.55 9.45
CA ASN A 298 5.25 -15.48 10.86
C ASN A 298 3.85 -16.12 11.10
N CYS A 299 3.22 -16.61 10.04
CA CYS A 299 1.92 -17.25 10.10
C CYS A 299 1.93 -18.58 10.87
N GLN A 300 0.78 -18.96 11.42
CA GLN A 300 0.54 -20.30 11.95
C GLN A 300 0.43 -21.33 10.82
N THR A 301 0.27 -22.61 11.18
CA THR A 301 0.12 -23.70 10.20
C THR A 301 -1.08 -23.50 9.28
N MET A 302 -2.16 -22.87 9.76
CA MET A 302 -3.34 -22.52 8.99
C MET A 302 -3.48 -21.01 8.86
N VAL A 303 -3.53 -20.53 7.63
CA VAL A 303 -3.63 -19.11 7.25
C VAL A 303 -5.07 -18.78 6.85
N LYS A 304 -5.61 -17.69 7.40
CA LYS A 304 -6.92 -17.15 6.98
C LYS A 304 -6.71 -16.08 5.92
N PHE A 305 -7.03 -16.40 4.67
CA PHE A 305 -7.05 -15.42 3.60
C PHE A 305 -8.48 -14.90 3.47
N LEU A 306 -8.83 -13.82 4.17
CA LEU A 306 -10.21 -13.32 4.22
C LEU A 306 -10.56 -12.44 3.01
N ASP A 307 -11.83 -12.43 2.64
CA ASP A 307 -12.37 -11.46 1.69
C ASP A 307 -12.31 -10.03 2.25
N LYS A 308 -12.06 -9.05 1.36
CA LYS A 308 -12.09 -7.62 1.66
C LYS A 308 -13.50 -7.09 1.91
N TYR A 309 -14.56 -7.80 1.49
CA TYR A 309 -15.98 -7.43 1.70
C TYR A 309 -16.47 -7.52 3.15
N MET A 310 -15.60 -7.73 4.13
CA MET A 310 -15.97 -7.51 5.53
C MET A 310 -16.11 -6.00 5.78
N ASP A 311 -17.25 -5.43 5.40
CA ASP A 311 -17.59 -4.02 5.58
C ASP A 311 -17.35 -3.57 7.03
N ASP A 312 -16.85 -2.34 7.18
CA ASP A 312 -16.69 -1.57 8.43
C ASP A 312 -17.96 -1.48 9.32
N GLU A 313 -19.09 -2.02 8.86
CA GLU A 313 -20.34 -2.12 9.63
C GLU A 313 -20.32 -3.19 10.73
N TRP A 314 -19.29 -4.04 10.82
CA TRP A 314 -19.25 -5.19 11.73
C TRP A 314 -18.26 -5.11 12.89
N TYR A 315 -17.43 -4.07 12.97
CA TYR A 315 -16.63 -3.78 14.17
C TYR A 315 -17.42 -3.03 15.27
N ALA A 316 -18.76 -2.99 15.16
CA ALA A 316 -19.69 -2.39 16.11
C ALA A 316 -20.25 -3.41 17.12
#